data_AF-A0A960G8Q5-F1
#
_entry.id   AF-A0A960G8Q5-F1
#
_cell.length_a   1.000
_cell.length_b   1.000
_cell.length_c   1.000
_cell.angle_alpha   90.00
_cell.angle_beta   90.00
_cell.angle_gamma   90.00
#
_symmetry.space_group_name_H-M   'P 1'
#
loop_
_entity.id
_entity.type
_entity.pdbx_description
1 polymer ?
#
loop_
_entity_poly.entity_id
_entity_poly.type
_entity_poly.pdbx_seq_one_letter_code
_entity_poly.pdbx_strand_id
1 'polypeptide(L)'
;SGLRGVLLGLGFVAELLVWAGCGATALLFSSGAAGWSMAAAIVGVIVMAWGIVMAPKATHPLPTPAYYAVKGVLFVWAAVVWALLVPWVAALLVVLVAVSEPLLYRHRKERTSSH
;
A
#
# COMPACT_ATOMS: atom_id res chain seq x y z
N SER A 1 -12.37 -1.87 -21.02
CA SER A 1 -11.03 -1.25 -20.88
C SER A 1 -10.98 -0.19 -19.78
N GLY A 2 -11.96 0.73 -19.68
CA GLY A 2 -11.96 1.80 -18.66
C GLY A 2 -11.98 1.35 -17.19
N LEU A 3 -12.84 0.41 -16.82
CA LEU A 3 -12.99 -0.05 -15.41
C LEU A 3 -11.68 -0.62 -14.82
N ARG A 4 -10.87 -1.30 -15.63
CA ARG A 4 -9.59 -1.89 -15.20
C ARG A 4 -8.54 -0.81 -14.90
N GLY A 5 -8.52 0.27 -15.68
CA GLY A 5 -7.65 1.42 -15.42
C GLY A 5 -8.02 2.12 -14.11
N VAL A 6 -9.32 2.27 -13.85
CA VAL A 6 -9.84 2.85 -12.59
C VAL A 6 -9.42 2.00 -11.39
N LEU A 7 -9.60 0.68 -11.45
CA LEU A 7 -9.22 -0.20 -10.33
C LEU A 7 -7.70 -0.21 -10.05
N LEU A 8 -6.88 -0.18 -11.11
CA LEU A 8 -5.43 -0.04 -10.96
C LEU A 8 -5.05 1.32 -10.36
N GLY A 9 -5.72 2.40 -10.80
CA GLY A 9 -5.56 3.74 -10.23
C GLY A 9 -5.94 3.81 -8.75
N LEU A 10 -7.08 3.24 -8.37
CA LEU A 10 -7.53 3.18 -6.97
C LEU A 10 -6.56 2.36 -6.10
N GLY A 11 -6.06 1.23 -6.62
CA GLY A 11 -5.03 0.44 -5.94
C GLY A 11 -3.73 1.22 -5.74
N PHE A 12 -3.29 1.98 -6.75
CA PHE A 12 -2.10 2.82 -6.65
C PHE A 12 -2.28 3.97 -5.65
N VAL A 13 -3.44 4.63 -5.64
CA VAL A 13 -3.76 5.67 -4.65
C VAL A 13 -3.76 5.10 -3.23
N ALA A 14 -4.32 3.90 -3.03
CA ALA A 14 -4.27 3.22 -1.74
C ALA A 14 -2.83 2.93 -1.31
N GLU A 15 -1.96 2.48 -2.22
CA GLU A 15 -0.54 2.26 -1.94
C GLU A 15 0.19 3.56 -1.57
N LEU A 16 -0.08 4.67 -2.25
CA LEU A 16 0.48 5.98 -1.90
C LEU A 16 0.04 6.44 -0.50
N LEU A 17 -1.23 6.26 -0.17
CA LEU A 17 -1.75 6.58 1.17
C LEU A 17 -1.12 5.72 2.26
N VAL A 18 -0.76 4.47 1.94
CA VAL A 18 -0.07 3.57 2.86
C VAL A 18 1.36 4.04 3.10
N TRP A 19 2.10 4.40 2.05
CA TRP A 19 3.46 4.92 2.20
C TRP A 19 3.45 6.24 2.99
N ALA A 20 2.54 7.15 2.64
CA ALA A 20 2.36 8.40 3.36
C ALA A 20 1.97 8.17 4.83
N GLY A 21 1.08 7.22 5.12
CA GLY A 21 0.68 6.86 6.48
C GLY A 21 1.84 6.28 7.30
N CYS A 22 2.62 5.36 6.73
CA CYS A 22 3.82 4.84 7.39
C CYS A 22 4.84 5.95 7.68
N GLY A 23 5.08 6.85 6.71
CA GLY A 23 5.94 8.02 6.91
C GLY A 23 5.42 8.99 7.97
N ALA A 24 4.10 9.22 7.99
CA ALA A 24 3.42 10.10 8.94
C ALA A 24 3.55 9.61 10.40
N THR A 25 3.98 8.38 10.64
CA THR A 25 4.38 7.90 11.97
C THR A 25 5.40 8.85 12.62
N ALA A 26 6.34 9.40 11.84
CA ALA A 26 7.32 10.34 12.36
C ALA A 26 6.68 11.63 12.93
N LEU A 27 5.55 12.05 12.36
CA LEU A 27 4.82 13.25 12.77
C LEU A 27 4.10 13.07 14.12
N LEU A 28 3.92 11.83 14.59
CA LEU A 28 3.42 11.55 15.93
C LEU A 28 4.45 11.87 17.03
N PHE A 29 5.74 11.86 16.70
CA PHE A 29 6.83 12.01 17.67
C PHE A 29 7.62 13.31 17.51
N SER A 30 7.63 13.89 16.30
CA SER A 30 8.37 15.11 16.00
C SER A 30 7.61 15.96 14.99
N SER A 31 7.52 17.27 15.24
CA SER A 31 6.89 18.23 14.34
C SER A 31 7.92 19.12 13.64
N GLY A 32 7.49 19.85 12.61
CA GLY A 32 8.38 20.73 11.84
C GLY A 32 9.38 19.96 10.97
N ALA A 33 10.49 20.60 10.60
CA ALA A 33 11.44 20.08 9.61
C ALA A 33 12.06 18.72 9.99
N ALA A 34 12.25 18.46 11.28
CA ALA A 34 12.79 17.19 11.78
C ALA A 34 11.81 16.03 11.55
N GLY A 35 10.52 16.23 11.88
CA GLY A 35 9.47 15.25 11.63
C GLY A 35 9.31 14.92 10.13
N TRP A 36 9.35 15.94 9.27
CA TRP A 36 9.27 15.75 7.82
C TRP A 36 10.48 15.01 7.25
N SER A 37 11.68 15.31 7.75
CA SER A 37 12.91 14.62 7.32
C SER A 37 12.89 13.15 7.71
N MET A 38 12.42 12.84 8.93
CA MET A 38 12.27 11.46 9.40
C MET A 38 11.15 10.73 8.65
N ALA A 39 10.04 11.39 8.34
CA ALA A 39 8.97 10.84 7.50
C ALA A 39 9.51 10.45 6.11
N ALA A 40 10.28 11.34 5.47
CA ALA A 40 10.90 11.08 4.18
C ALA A 40 11.89 9.91 4.25
N ALA A 41 12.67 9.79 5.32
CA ALA A 41 13.59 8.66 5.53
C ALA A 41 12.83 7.33 5.66
N ILE A 42 11.76 7.27 6.45
CA ILE A 42 10.92 6.07 6.61
C ILE A 42 10.33 5.65 5.26
N VAL A 43 9.74 6.59 4.53
CA VAL A 43 9.17 6.31 3.19
C VAL A 43 10.25 5.83 2.23
N GLY A 44 11.42 6.48 2.23
CA GLY A 44 12.55 6.10 1.39
C GLY A 44 13.01 4.67 1.63
N VAL A 45 13.14 4.25 2.88
CA VAL A 45 13.50 2.87 3.25
C VAL A 45 12.43 1.87 2.80
N ILE A 46 11.14 2.18 3.02
CA ILE A 46 10.03 1.31 2.60
C ILE A 46 10.02 1.16 1.07
N VAL A 47 10.13 2.26 0.32
CA VAL A 47 10.12 2.25 -1.15
C VAL A 47 11.35 1.53 -1.68
N MET A 48 12.53 1.73 -1.09
CA MET A 48 13.76 1.04 -1.50
C MET A 48 13.66 -0.46 -1.24
N ALA A 49 13.25 -0.87 -0.03
CA ALA A 49 13.05 -2.27 0.32
C ALA A 49 11.99 -2.92 -0.57
N TRP A 50 10.89 -2.22 -0.84
CA TRP A 50 9.86 -2.68 -1.76
C TRP A 50 10.41 -2.82 -3.18
N GLY A 51 11.15 -1.84 -3.69
CA GLY A 51 11.78 -1.90 -5.01
C GLY A 51 12.73 -3.10 -5.16
N ILE A 52 13.56 -3.36 -4.15
CA ILE A 52 14.48 -4.51 -4.13
C ILE A 52 13.71 -5.84 -4.10
N VAL A 53 12.65 -5.94 -3.28
CA VAL A 53 11.84 -7.17 -3.16
C VAL A 53 10.92 -7.38 -4.37
N MET A 54 10.49 -6.30 -5.03
CA MET A 54 9.65 -6.35 -6.23
C MET A 54 10.46 -6.53 -7.51
N ALA A 55 11.75 -6.14 -7.54
CA ALA A 55 12.60 -6.28 -8.73
C ALA A 55 12.64 -7.71 -9.31
N PRO A 56 12.68 -8.79 -8.50
CA PRO A 56 12.59 -10.18 -8.99
C PRO A 56 11.23 -10.56 -9.58
N LYS A 57 10.15 -9.77 -9.38
CA LYS A 57 8.83 -10.09 -9.95
C LYS A 57 8.78 -9.99 -11.47
N ALA A 58 9.76 -9.30 -12.08
CA ALA A 58 9.91 -9.28 -13.53
C ALA A 58 10.43 -10.63 -14.09
N THR A 59 11.08 -11.45 -13.26
CA THR A 59 11.78 -12.66 -13.69
C THR A 59 11.24 -13.95 -13.05
N HIS A 60 10.70 -13.92 -11.83
CA HIS A 60 10.14 -15.10 -11.16
C HIS A 60 8.82 -14.80 -10.43
N PRO A 61 7.80 -15.68 -10.52
CA PRO A 61 6.59 -15.57 -9.71
C PRO A 61 6.94 -15.84 -8.23
N LEU A 62 7.08 -14.78 -7.44
CA LEU A 62 7.29 -14.88 -6.00
C LEU A 62 6.13 -15.67 -5.33
N PRO A 63 6.41 -16.38 -4.22
CA PRO A 63 5.35 -16.97 -3.40
C PRO A 63 4.40 -15.87 -2.96
N THR A 64 3.18 -15.94 -3.49
CA THR A 64 2.07 -15.02 -3.24
C THR A 64 1.78 -14.76 -1.76
N PRO A 65 1.89 -15.70 -0.80
CA PRO A 65 1.48 -15.43 0.58
C PRO A 65 2.38 -14.42 1.32
N ALA A 66 3.71 -14.50 1.16
CA ALA A 66 4.63 -13.60 1.85
C ALA A 66 4.44 -12.15 1.39
N TYR A 67 4.16 -11.95 0.11
CA TYR A 67 3.85 -10.64 -0.46
C TYR A 67 2.60 -10.01 0.17
N TYR A 68 1.50 -10.76 0.27
CA TYR A 68 0.26 -10.26 0.88
C TYR A 68 0.40 -10.03 2.38
N ALA A 69 1.20 -10.85 3.08
CA ALA A 69 1.46 -10.66 4.50
C ALA A 69 2.18 -9.33 4.78
N VAL A 70 3.28 -9.05 4.07
CA VAL A 70 4.03 -7.78 4.24
C VAL A 70 3.15 -6.59 3.85
N LYS A 71 2.41 -6.68 2.74
CA LYS A 71 1.47 -5.64 2.32
C LYS A 71 0.40 -5.38 3.38
N GLY A 72 -0.17 -6.44 3.96
CA GLY A 72 -1.17 -6.35 5.02
C GLY A 72 -0.65 -5.64 6.28
N VAL A 73 0.58 -5.94 6.71
CA VAL A 73 1.20 -5.26 7.86
C VAL A 73 1.36 -3.76 7.61
N LEU A 74 1.84 -3.37 6.43
CA LEU A 74 1.98 -1.96 6.07
C LEU A 74 0.63 -1.24 6.04
N PHE A 75 -0.41 -1.90 5.54
CA PHE A 75 -1.76 -1.33 5.48
C PHE A 75 -2.36 -1.12 6.87
N VAL A 76 -2.25 -2.11 7.76
CA VAL A 76 -2.72 -1.99 9.15
C VAL A 76 -1.96 -0.87 9.85
N TRP A 77 -0.64 -0.82 9.70
CA TRP A 77 0.18 0.24 10.28
C TRP A 77 -0.27 1.62 9.79
N ALA A 78 -0.38 1.82 8.48
CA ALA A 78 -0.85 3.08 7.92
C ALA A 78 -2.26 3.45 8.37
N ALA A 79 -3.18 2.47 8.45
CA ALA A 79 -4.55 2.70 8.92
C ALA A 79 -4.58 3.16 10.38
N VAL A 80 -3.75 2.57 11.26
CA VAL A 80 -3.61 3.01 12.66
C VAL A 80 -3.08 4.44 12.72
N VAL A 81 -2.03 4.77 11.96
CA VAL A 81 -1.44 6.12 11.97
C VAL A 81 -2.45 7.16 11.46
N TRP A 82 -3.15 6.86 10.35
CA TRP A 82 -4.20 7.73 9.86
C TRP A 82 -5.36 7.85 10.84
N ALA A 83 -5.73 6.80 11.57
CA ALA A 83 -6.78 6.87 12.57
C ALA A 83 -6.40 7.82 13.73
N LEU A 84 -5.12 7.90 14.08
CA LEU A 84 -4.60 8.78 15.11
C LEU A 84 -4.45 10.24 14.65
N LEU A 85 -4.07 10.46 13.39
CA LEU A 85 -3.83 11.80 12.84
C LEU A 85 -5.08 12.41 12.20
N VAL A 86 -5.72 11.66 11.30
CA VAL A 86 -6.80 12.11 10.43
C VAL A 86 -7.80 10.96 10.19
N PRO A 87 -8.75 10.71 11.11
CA PRO A 87 -9.58 9.50 11.11
C PRO A 87 -10.34 9.22 9.81
N TRP A 88 -10.78 10.26 9.12
CA TRP A 88 -11.50 10.12 7.86
C TRP A 88 -10.60 9.58 6.72
N VAL A 89 -9.29 9.85 6.76
CA VAL A 89 -8.32 9.28 5.79
C VAL A 89 -8.15 7.79 6.02
N ALA A 90 -8.19 7.32 7.28
CA ALA A 90 -8.16 5.89 7.58
C ALA A 90 -9.41 5.18 7.02
N ALA A 91 -10.59 5.78 7.17
CA ALA A 91 -11.82 5.25 6.60
C ALA A 91 -11.75 5.17 5.07
N LEU A 92 -11.27 6.22 4.41
CA LEU A 92 -11.06 6.22 2.95
C LEU A 92 -10.07 5.14 2.52
N LEU A 93 -8.97 4.99 3.24
CA LEU A 93 -7.98 3.95 2.96
C LEU A 93 -8.64 2.57 3.03
N VAL A 94 -9.35 2.25 4.11
CA VAL A 94 -10.05 0.95 4.25
C VAL A 94 -11.03 0.72 3.10
N VAL A 95 -11.81 1.72 2.69
CA VAL A 95 -12.74 1.61 1.58
C VAL A 95 -12.02 1.35 0.25
N LEU A 96 -10.96 2.11 -0.06
CA LEU A 96 -10.20 1.94 -1.29
C LEU A 96 -9.62 0.52 -1.41
N VAL A 97 -9.15 -0.01 -0.29
CA VAL A 97 -8.55 -1.34 -0.21
C VAL A 97 -9.60 -2.43 -0.34
N ALA A 98 -10.71 -2.29 0.39
CA ALA A 98 -11.83 -3.23 0.34
C ALA A 98 -12.46 -3.32 -1.06
N VAL A 99 -12.42 -2.25 -1.84
CA VAL A 99 -12.93 -2.26 -3.23
C VAL A 99 -11.89 -2.80 -4.22
N SER A 100 -10.62 -2.41 -4.10
CA SER A 100 -9.61 -2.75 -5.11
C SER A 100 -9.12 -4.20 -5.03
N GLU A 101 -8.94 -4.77 -3.83
CA GLU A 101 -8.37 -6.12 -3.66
C GLU A 101 -9.29 -7.26 -4.17
N PRO A 102 -10.60 -7.32 -3.84
CA PRO A 102 -11.46 -8.43 -4.27
C PRO A 102 -11.67 -8.47 -5.78
N LEU A 103 -11.71 -7.30 -6.43
CA LEU A 103 -11.93 -7.18 -7.87
C LEU A 103 -10.68 -7.60 -8.67
N LEU A 104 -9.49 -7.32 -8.15
CA LEU A 104 -8.23 -7.81 -8.74
C LEU A 104 -8.07 -9.33 -8.57
N TYR A 105 -8.50 -9.89 -7.42
CA TYR A 105 -8.42 -11.33 -7.18
C TYR A 105 -9.39 -12.13 -8.07
N ARG A 106 -10.63 -11.66 -8.26
CA ARG A 106 -11.62 -12.30 -9.15
C ARG A 106 -11.13 -12.40 -10.59
N HIS A 107 -10.59 -11.32 -11.14
CA HIS A 107 -10.07 -11.33 -12.51
C HIS A 107 -8.82 -12.19 -12.71
N ARG A 108 -7.96 -12.31 -11.69
CA ARG A 108 -6.83 -13.24 -11.75
C ARG A 108 -7.33 -14.69 -11.79
N LYS A 109 -8.32 -15.02 -10.97
CA LYS A 109 -8.92 -16.36 -10.90
C LYS A 109 -9.58 -16.76 -12.24
N GLU A 110 -10.30 -15.86 -12.88
CA GLU A 110 -10.94 -16.09 -14.19
C GLU A 110 -9.94 -16.42 -15.31
N ARG A 111 -8.76 -15.79 -15.31
CA ARG A 111 -7.72 -16.06 -16.32
C ARG A 111 -7.00 -17.39 -16.11
N THR A 112 -6.86 -17.84 -14.87
CA THR A 112 -6.21 -19.12 -14.57
C THR A 112 -7.13 -20.31 -14.83
N SER A 113 -8.46 -20.12 -14.82
CA SER A 113 -9.43 -21.18 -15.16
C SER A 113 -9.70 -21.33 -16.66
N SER A 114 -9.27 -20.38 -17.49
CA SER A 114 -9.46 -20.39 -18.95
C SER A 114 -8.26 -20.95 -19.73
N HIS A 115 -7.24 -21.44 -19.02
CA HIS A 115 -6.04 -22.09 -19.54
C HIS A 115 -5.95 -23.50 -19.00
#